data_AF-A0A2G8K6B2-F1
#
_entry.id   AF-A0A2G8K6B2-F1
#
_cell.length_a   1.000
_cell.length_b   1.000
_cell.length_c   1.000
_cell.angle_alpha   90.00
_cell.angle_beta   90.00
_cell.angle_gamma   90.00
#
_symmetry.space_group_name_H-M   'P 1'
#
loop_
_entity.id
_entity.type
_entity.pdbx_description
1 polymer ?
#
loop_
_entity_poly.entity_id
_entity_poly.type
_entity_poly.pdbx_seq_one_letter_code
_entity_poly.pdbx_strand_id
1 'polypeptide(L)'
;MLYDRTLTSVLDIHAPVLTRVITVRPTVPWFSDHLKILRSACRKAERVFRKSGLETHRRVHRSLRNEYSFHLDYAKKSFYTSTIRDCEGDTRKLFTVVKSLCNKKQVVTYPPHQNTVELVNDFGQFFISKIDKINANIDSIATGPFEPYVQQHFQSKLTGFKPLSNDEVRTIIKSSNTATCNLDPIPTWLLRKCLDPLLPVLTTMINLSLKNGNVPDKWKIATVTPFKESRFGPYLF
;
A
#
# COMPACT_ATOMS: atom_id res chain seq x y z
N MET A 1 -6.38 -47.10 2.24
CA MET A 1 -5.07 -46.68 2.82
C MET A 1 -3.87 -47.56 2.41
N LEU A 2 -4.04 -48.68 1.68
CA LEU A 2 -2.90 -49.43 1.10
C LEU A 2 -2.71 -49.13 -0.41
N TYR A 3 -3.81 -49.03 -1.15
CA TYR A 3 -3.83 -48.77 -2.60
C TYR A 3 -3.05 -47.52 -3.01
N ASP A 4 -3.38 -46.35 -2.44
CA ASP A 4 -2.70 -45.09 -2.80
C ASP A 4 -1.21 -45.13 -2.49
N ARG A 5 -0.84 -45.74 -1.36
CA ARG A 5 0.55 -45.84 -0.91
C ARG A 5 1.38 -46.75 -1.81
N THR A 6 0.81 -47.88 -2.26
CA THR A 6 1.47 -48.77 -3.22
C THR A 6 1.66 -48.09 -4.57
N LEU A 7 0.62 -47.42 -5.08
CA LEU A 7 0.69 -46.70 -6.36
C LEU A 7 1.73 -45.56 -6.31
N THR A 8 1.74 -44.75 -5.25
CA THR A 8 2.74 -43.69 -5.09
C THR A 8 4.15 -44.25 -5.02
N SER A 9 4.38 -45.38 -4.33
CA SER A 9 5.71 -45.99 -4.25
C SER A 9 6.23 -46.49 -5.61
N VAL A 10 5.36 -47.09 -6.42
CA VAL A 10 5.70 -47.53 -7.78
C VAL A 10 5.96 -46.31 -8.67
N LEU A 11 5.16 -45.26 -8.52
CA LEU A 11 5.34 -44.00 -9.25
C LEU A 11 6.67 -43.34 -8.92
N ASP A 12 7.07 -43.27 -7.64
CA ASP A 12 8.33 -42.66 -7.22
C ASP A 12 9.57 -43.47 -7.66
N ILE A 13 9.46 -44.79 -7.81
CA ILE A 13 10.55 -45.64 -8.32
C ILE A 13 10.78 -45.38 -9.81
N HIS A 14 9.69 -45.32 -10.60
CA HIS A 14 9.79 -45.23 -12.06
C HIS A 14 9.80 -43.79 -12.60
N ALA A 15 9.20 -42.85 -11.88
CA ALA A 15 9.03 -41.45 -12.27
C ALA A 15 9.03 -40.54 -11.03
N PRO A 16 10.15 -40.46 -10.29
CA PRO A 16 10.26 -39.61 -9.11
C PRO A 16 9.94 -38.16 -9.46
N VAL A 17 9.20 -37.49 -8.58
CA VAL A 17 8.91 -36.06 -8.75
C VAL A 17 10.21 -35.27 -8.63
N LEU A 18 10.71 -34.78 -9.76
CA LEU A 18 11.89 -33.93 -9.81
C LEU A 18 11.47 -32.45 -9.80
N THR A 19 11.77 -31.75 -8.72
CA THR A 19 11.65 -30.30 -8.67
C THR A 19 12.83 -29.65 -9.37
N ARG A 20 12.55 -28.83 -10.37
CA ARG A 20 13.54 -27.98 -11.04
C ARG A 20 13.22 -26.52 -10.80
N VAL A 21 14.23 -25.75 -10.40
CA VAL A 21 14.10 -24.29 -10.29
C VAL A 21 14.20 -23.69 -11.69
N ILE A 22 13.06 -23.24 -12.21
CA ILE A 22 13.01 -22.49 -13.47
C ILE A 22 13.10 -21.00 -13.13
N THR A 23 14.20 -20.35 -13.52
CA THR A 23 14.29 -18.89 -13.43
C THR A 23 13.46 -18.25 -14.54
N VAL A 24 12.22 -17.88 -14.24
CA VAL A 24 11.40 -17.06 -15.14
C VAL A 24 11.98 -15.66 -15.15
N ARG A 25 12.55 -15.25 -16.28
CA ARG A 25 13.02 -13.88 -16.49
C ARG A 25 11.96 -13.14 -17.30
N PRO A 26 11.41 -12.03 -16.79
CA PRO A 26 10.44 -11.25 -17.55
C PRO A 26 11.06 -10.79 -18.86
N THR A 27 10.30 -10.95 -19.95
CA THR A 27 10.67 -10.40 -21.24
C THR A 27 10.62 -8.89 -21.15
N VAL A 28 11.74 -8.24 -21.43
CA VAL A 28 11.80 -6.78 -21.50
C VAL A 28 11.38 -6.34 -22.90
N PRO A 29 10.55 -5.28 -23.02
CA PRO A 29 9.96 -4.90 -24.32
C PRO A 29 10.99 -4.55 -25.41
N TRP A 30 12.16 -4.06 -25.02
CA TRP A 30 13.23 -3.66 -25.94
C TRP A 30 14.16 -4.80 -26.38
N PHE A 31 13.97 -6.03 -25.91
CA PHE A 31 14.83 -7.17 -26.25
C PHE A 31 14.32 -7.93 -27.48
N SER A 32 14.78 -7.53 -28.66
CA SER A 32 14.37 -8.05 -29.95
C SER A 32 15.00 -9.40 -30.33
N ASP A 33 14.46 -10.05 -31.36
CA ASP A 33 15.04 -11.29 -31.92
C ASP A 33 16.43 -11.07 -32.52
N HIS A 34 16.69 -9.87 -33.08
CA HIS A 34 18.03 -9.49 -33.53
C HIS A 34 19.07 -9.57 -32.39
N LEU A 35 18.73 -9.08 -31.19
CA LEU A 35 19.59 -9.20 -30.02
C LEU A 35 19.75 -10.66 -29.56
N LYS A 36 18.73 -11.52 -29.72
CA LYS A 36 18.85 -12.96 -29.45
C LYS A 36 19.86 -13.63 -30.37
N ILE A 37 19.84 -13.28 -31.67
CA ILE A 37 20.77 -13.79 -32.67
C ILE A 37 22.20 -13.37 -32.33
N LEU A 38 22.43 -12.06 -32.10
CA LEU A 38 23.75 -11.54 -31.73
C LEU A 38 24.29 -12.16 -30.43
N ARG A 39 23.44 -12.31 -29.40
CA ARG A 39 23.82 -12.97 -28.14
C ARG A 39 24.23 -14.43 -28.37
N SER A 40 23.54 -15.13 -29.26
CA SER A 40 23.85 -16.52 -29.61
C SER A 40 25.17 -16.62 -30.37
N ALA A 41 25.42 -15.70 -31.30
CA ALA A 41 26.69 -15.59 -32.03
C ALA A 41 27.86 -15.29 -31.08
N CYS A 42 27.71 -14.35 -30.14
CA CYS A 42 28.69 -14.05 -29.09
C CYS A 42 29.06 -15.30 -28.30
N ARG A 43 28.06 -16.05 -27.80
CA ARG A 43 28.28 -17.30 -27.04
C ARG A 43 28.94 -18.39 -27.87
N LYS A 44 28.64 -18.47 -29.16
CA LYS A 44 29.30 -19.41 -30.08
C LYS A 44 30.79 -19.04 -30.23
N ALA A 45 31.09 -17.79 -30.52
CA ALA A 45 32.46 -17.30 -30.62
C ALA A 45 33.25 -17.43 -29.32
N GLU A 46 32.61 -17.17 -28.17
CA GLU A 46 33.21 -17.37 -26.84
C GLU A 46 33.62 -18.83 -26.62
N ARG A 47 32.74 -19.79 -26.94
CA ARG A 47 33.06 -21.22 -26.81
C ARG A 47 34.22 -21.64 -27.70
N VAL A 48 34.26 -21.14 -28.95
CA VAL A 48 35.37 -21.40 -29.88
C VAL A 48 36.68 -20.82 -29.35
N PHE A 49 36.67 -19.58 -28.88
CA PHE A 49 37.85 -18.94 -28.27
C PHE A 49 38.33 -19.73 -27.04
N ARG A 50 37.45 -20.08 -26.10
CA ARG A 50 37.80 -20.85 -24.90
C ARG A 50 38.40 -22.22 -25.21
N LYS A 51 37.93 -22.89 -26.28
CA LYS A 51 38.46 -24.20 -26.70
C LYS A 51 39.81 -24.09 -27.40
N SER A 52 39.98 -23.06 -28.24
CA SER A 52 41.14 -22.94 -29.13
C SER A 52 42.32 -22.14 -28.55
N GLY A 53 42.06 -21.19 -27.65
CA GLY A 53 43.06 -20.28 -27.10
C GLY A 53 43.66 -19.25 -28.09
N LEU A 54 43.27 -19.28 -29.37
CA LEU A 54 43.88 -18.45 -30.42
C LEU A 54 43.45 -16.98 -30.35
N GLU A 55 44.40 -16.07 -30.60
CA GLU A 55 44.16 -14.63 -30.60
C GLU A 55 43.20 -14.18 -31.72
N THR A 56 43.19 -14.88 -32.87
CA THR A 56 42.24 -14.64 -33.96
C THR A 56 40.79 -14.86 -33.50
N HIS A 57 40.52 -15.97 -32.80
CA HIS A 57 39.21 -16.25 -32.22
C HIS A 57 38.86 -15.27 -31.09
N ARG A 58 39.85 -14.80 -30.32
CA ARG A 58 39.65 -13.75 -29.32
C ARG A 58 39.18 -12.44 -29.96
N ARG A 59 39.78 -12.03 -31.08
CA ARG A 59 39.37 -10.83 -31.84
C ARG A 59 37.94 -10.95 -32.36
N VAL A 60 37.57 -12.10 -32.92
CA VAL A 60 36.20 -12.38 -33.37
C VAL A 60 35.19 -12.28 -32.21
N HIS A 61 35.48 -12.94 -31.08
CA HIS A 61 34.63 -12.84 -29.90
C HIS A 61 34.51 -11.39 -29.38
N ARG A 62 35.61 -10.64 -29.33
CA ARG A 62 35.62 -9.24 -28.90
C ARG A 62 34.76 -8.37 -29.83
N SER A 63 34.89 -8.53 -31.14
CA SER A 63 34.12 -7.80 -32.14
C SER A 63 32.61 -8.04 -31.97
N LEU A 64 32.18 -9.32 -31.91
CA LEU A 64 30.78 -9.67 -31.71
C LEU A 64 30.24 -9.18 -30.35
N ARG A 65 31.06 -9.25 -29.30
CA ARG A 65 30.69 -8.71 -27.97
C ARG A 65 30.46 -7.20 -28.02
N ASN A 66 31.32 -6.46 -28.71
CA ASN A 66 31.19 -5.01 -28.85
C ASN A 66 29.95 -4.64 -29.66
N GLU A 67 29.70 -5.35 -30.77
CA GLU A 67 28.50 -5.20 -31.60
C GLU A 67 27.22 -5.48 -30.78
N TYR A 68 27.19 -6.59 -30.04
CA TYR A 68 26.07 -6.92 -29.16
C TYR A 68 25.85 -5.84 -28.09
N SER A 69 26.90 -5.36 -27.43
CA SER A 69 26.80 -4.29 -26.43
C SER A 69 26.24 -2.99 -27.04
N PHE A 70 26.73 -2.61 -28.22
CA PHE A 70 26.24 -1.44 -28.95
C PHE A 70 24.74 -1.55 -29.26
N HIS A 71 24.31 -2.66 -29.86
CA HIS A 71 22.91 -2.86 -30.19
C HIS A 71 22.01 -2.98 -28.95
N LEU A 72 22.52 -3.56 -27.87
CA LEU A 72 21.80 -3.66 -26.60
C LEU A 72 21.53 -2.27 -26.01
N ASP A 73 22.55 -1.41 -25.99
CA ASP A 73 22.42 -0.05 -25.48
C ASP A 73 21.56 0.82 -26.40
N TYR A 74 21.69 0.67 -27.72
CA TYR A 74 20.84 1.34 -28.70
C TYR A 74 19.37 0.97 -28.52
N ALA A 75 19.04 -0.33 -28.45
CA ALA A 75 17.67 -0.79 -28.31
C ALA A 75 17.02 -0.28 -27.02
N LYS A 76 17.75 -0.32 -25.90
CA LYS A 76 17.29 0.25 -24.62
C LYS A 76 17.01 1.75 -24.72
N LYS A 77 17.97 2.52 -25.25
CA LYS A 77 17.84 3.98 -25.39
C LYS A 77 16.68 4.33 -26.30
N SER A 78 16.63 3.73 -27.49
CA SER A 78 15.58 3.95 -28.48
C SER A 78 14.19 3.71 -27.90
N PHE A 79 13.99 2.60 -27.20
CA PHE A 79 12.69 2.25 -26.59
C PHE A 79 12.24 3.24 -25.51
N TYR A 80 13.12 3.62 -24.57
CA TYR A 80 12.71 4.56 -23.53
C TYR A 80 12.59 5.99 -24.06
N THR A 81 13.40 6.38 -25.04
CA THR A 81 13.23 7.66 -25.75
C THR A 81 11.88 7.72 -26.47
N SER A 82 11.47 6.67 -27.17
CA SER A 82 10.14 6.63 -27.80
C SER A 82 9.03 6.64 -26.75
N THR A 83 9.13 5.82 -25.71
CA THR A 83 8.15 5.76 -24.61
C THR A 83 7.94 7.13 -23.93
N ILE A 84 9.03 7.90 -23.73
CA ILE A 84 8.95 9.24 -23.16
C ILE A 84 8.29 10.23 -24.14
N ARG A 85 8.60 10.15 -25.43
CA ARG A 85 7.93 10.96 -26.46
C ARG A 85 6.43 10.65 -26.53
N ASP A 86 6.05 9.38 -26.43
CA ASP A 86 4.64 8.95 -26.43
C ASP A 86 3.87 9.45 -25.19
N CYS A 87 4.56 9.95 -24.16
CA CYS A 87 3.95 10.57 -22.98
C CYS A 87 3.76 12.09 -23.11
N GLU A 88 4.02 12.67 -24.28
CA GLU A 88 3.84 14.11 -24.52
C GLU A 88 2.42 14.56 -24.19
N GLY A 89 2.29 15.65 -23.43
CA GLY A 89 1.00 16.18 -22.96
C GLY A 89 0.39 15.46 -21.74
N ASP A 90 0.95 14.35 -21.27
CA ASP A 90 0.46 13.62 -20.09
C ASP A 90 1.57 13.41 -19.04
N THR A 91 1.69 14.40 -18.15
CA THR A 91 2.69 14.39 -17.07
C THR A 91 2.53 13.18 -16.15
N ARG A 92 1.30 12.69 -15.93
CA ARG A 92 1.05 11.54 -15.06
C ARG A 92 1.61 10.24 -15.65
N LYS A 93 1.45 10.03 -16.97
CA LYS A 93 2.07 8.90 -17.68
C LYS A 93 3.60 8.99 -17.62
N LEU A 94 4.17 10.17 -17.88
CA LEU A 94 5.61 10.39 -17.79
C LEU A 94 6.17 10.00 -16.41
N PHE A 95 5.58 10.53 -15.33
CA PHE A 95 6.00 10.19 -13.97
C PHE A 95 5.83 8.70 -13.65
N THR A 96 4.84 8.03 -14.25
CA THR A 96 4.66 6.58 -14.10
C THR A 96 5.82 5.80 -14.75
N VAL A 97 6.22 6.18 -15.97
CA VAL A 97 7.36 5.59 -16.68
C VAL A 97 8.66 5.81 -15.90
N VAL A 98 8.92 7.05 -15.47
CA VAL A 98 10.11 7.39 -14.65
C VAL A 98 10.12 6.62 -13.34
N LYS A 99 8.98 6.55 -12.64
CA LYS A 99 8.86 5.77 -11.39
C LYS A 99 9.15 4.29 -11.62
N SER A 100 8.75 3.71 -12.75
CA SER A 100 9.04 2.32 -13.09
C SER A 100 10.53 2.05 -13.37
N LEU A 101 11.25 3.05 -13.88
CA LEU A 101 12.69 2.99 -14.15
C LEU A 101 13.52 3.15 -12.89
N CYS A 102 13.14 4.09 -12.03
CA CYS A 102 13.90 4.46 -10.84
C CYS A 102 13.61 3.56 -9.65
N ASN A 103 12.36 3.11 -9.48
CA ASN A 103 11.99 2.28 -8.35
C ASN A 103 11.96 0.80 -8.73
N LYS A 104 12.76 -0.01 -8.03
CA LYS A 104 12.41 -1.43 -7.83
C LYS A 104 11.01 -1.44 -7.20
N LYS A 105 10.12 -2.33 -7.63
CA LYS A 105 8.78 -2.51 -7.01
C LYS A 105 8.97 -2.62 -5.50
N GLN A 106 8.76 -1.52 -4.77
CA GLN A 106 8.76 -1.54 -3.33
C GLN A 106 7.45 -2.18 -2.94
N VAL A 107 7.51 -3.46 -2.58
CA VAL A 107 6.40 -4.09 -1.89
C VAL A 107 6.41 -3.46 -0.51
N VAL A 108 5.63 -2.38 -0.33
CA VAL A 108 5.35 -1.83 1.00
C VAL A 108 4.69 -2.96 1.78
N THR A 109 5.46 -3.56 2.65
CA THR A 109 5.06 -4.60 3.59
C THR A 109 4.97 -3.95 4.95
N TYR A 110 3.98 -4.36 5.74
CA TYR A 110 3.96 -3.99 7.14
C TYR A 110 5.23 -4.55 7.81
N PRO A 111 5.69 -3.93 8.92
CA PRO A 111 6.70 -4.53 9.75
C PRO A 111 6.33 -5.99 10.05
N PRO A 112 7.32 -6.90 10.20
CA PRO A 112 7.05 -8.27 10.60
C PRO A 112 6.20 -8.28 11.87
N HIS A 113 5.03 -8.91 11.81
CA HIS A 113 4.09 -9.00 12.93
C HIS A 113 3.50 -10.40 12.95
N GLN A 114 3.31 -10.93 14.16
CA GLN A 114 2.65 -12.23 14.39
C GLN A 114 1.16 -12.05 14.68
N ASN A 115 0.78 -10.89 15.23
CA ASN A 115 -0.58 -10.58 15.63
C ASN A 115 -1.02 -9.22 15.03
N THR A 116 -2.07 -9.23 14.22
CA THR A 116 -2.63 -8.02 13.60
C THR A 116 -3.21 -7.05 14.63
N VAL A 117 -3.76 -7.54 15.74
CA VAL A 117 -4.35 -6.69 16.80
C VAL A 117 -3.27 -5.89 17.50
N GLU A 118 -2.16 -6.53 17.83
CA GLU A 118 -1.01 -5.89 18.47
C GLU A 118 -0.41 -4.81 17.55
N LEU A 119 -0.17 -5.14 16.27
CA LEU A 119 0.32 -4.17 15.29
C LEU A 119 -0.57 -2.92 15.19
N VAL A 120 -1.89 -3.09 15.18
CA VAL A 120 -2.83 -1.97 15.07
C VAL A 120 -2.83 -1.11 16.32
N ASN A 121 -2.72 -1.73 17.50
CA ASN A 121 -2.59 -1.01 18.76
C ASN A 121 -1.25 -0.26 18.83
N ASP A 122 -0.17 -0.85 18.35
CA ASP A 122 1.14 -0.20 18.26
C ASP A 122 1.09 1.03 17.35
N PHE A 123 0.38 0.95 16.21
CA PHE A 123 0.12 2.13 15.39
C PHE A 123 -0.67 3.19 16.16
N GLY A 124 -1.71 2.80 16.91
CA GLY A 124 -2.45 3.72 17.77
C GLY A 124 -1.55 4.43 18.78
N GLN A 125 -0.72 3.67 19.50
CA GLN A 125 0.23 4.20 20.49
C GLN A 125 1.29 5.10 19.87
N PHE A 126 1.76 4.77 18.67
CA PHE A 126 2.67 5.63 17.92
C PHE A 126 2.05 7.01 17.66
N PHE A 127 0.79 7.09 17.20
CA PHE A 127 0.14 8.37 16.95
C PHE A 127 -0.16 9.16 18.22
N ILE A 128 -0.60 8.48 19.29
CA ILE A 128 -0.81 9.11 20.61
C ILE A 128 0.51 9.73 21.10
N SER A 129 1.58 8.94 21.16
CA SER A 129 2.89 9.42 21.61
C SER A 129 3.46 10.53 20.72
N LYS A 130 3.17 10.52 19.42
CA LYS A 130 3.55 11.60 18.50
C LYS A 130 2.83 12.91 18.83
N ILE A 131 1.52 12.85 19.12
CA ILE A 131 0.74 14.00 19.53
C ILE A 131 1.28 14.56 20.85
N ASP A 132 1.54 13.70 21.84
CA ASP A 132 2.10 14.11 23.12
C ASP A 132 3.45 14.83 22.96
N LYS A 133 4.33 14.31 22.12
CA LYS A 133 5.62 14.95 21.78
C LYS A 133 5.43 16.31 21.10
N ILE A 134 4.46 16.44 20.20
CA ILE A 134 4.16 17.71 19.53
C ILE A 134 3.68 18.74 20.55
N ASN A 135 2.73 18.37 21.42
CA ASN A 135 2.20 19.26 22.45
C ASN A 135 3.30 19.72 23.41
N ALA A 136 4.13 18.78 23.91
CA ALA A 136 5.26 19.10 24.77
C ALA A 136 6.25 20.07 24.12
N ASN A 137 6.51 19.90 22.81
CA ASN A 137 7.37 20.83 22.06
C ASN A 137 6.73 22.21 21.91
N ILE A 138 5.43 22.30 21.64
CA ILE A 138 4.71 23.58 21.54
C ILE A 138 4.76 24.31 22.89
N ASP A 139 4.50 23.61 23.99
CA ASP A 139 4.53 24.19 25.34
C ASP A 139 5.93 24.71 25.69
N SER A 140 6.99 24.02 25.24
CA SER A 140 8.37 24.46 25.43
C SER A 140 8.74 25.73 24.64
N ILE A 141 8.05 26.02 23.53
CA ILE A 141 8.26 27.23 22.72
C ILE A 141 7.50 28.43 23.33
N ALA A 142 6.40 28.17 24.03
CA ALA A 142 5.56 29.20 24.66
C ALA A 142 6.19 29.90 25.87
N THR A 143 7.40 29.52 26.30
CA THR A 143 8.10 30.12 27.46
C THR A 143 8.93 31.38 27.14
N GLY A 144 8.88 31.90 25.91
CA GLY A 144 9.46 33.20 25.56
C GLY A 144 8.63 34.38 26.10
N PRO A 145 9.20 35.59 26.25
CA PRO A 145 8.45 36.76 26.68
C PRO A 145 7.44 37.13 25.57
N PHE A 146 6.20 36.67 25.75
CA PHE A 146 5.10 36.96 24.85
C PHE A 146 4.70 38.42 25.08
N GLU A 147 4.81 39.27 24.05
CA GLU A 147 4.06 40.52 24.05
C GLU A 147 2.57 40.18 24.23
N PRO A 148 1.82 40.94 25.04
CA PRO A 148 0.43 40.62 25.30
C PRO A 148 -0.38 40.86 24.02
N TYR A 149 -0.46 39.83 23.19
CA TYR A 149 -1.47 39.73 22.16
C TYR A 149 -2.80 39.79 22.90
N VAL A 150 -3.52 40.89 22.73
CA VAL A 150 -4.88 41.07 23.25
C VAL A 150 -5.70 39.96 22.60
N GLN A 151 -5.83 38.83 23.30
CA GLN A 151 -6.74 37.77 22.91
C GLN A 151 -8.10 38.43 22.87
N GLN A 152 -8.62 38.62 21.67
CA GLN A 152 -10.02 38.96 21.46
C GLN A 152 -10.81 37.75 21.98
N HIS A 153 -11.09 37.75 23.28
CA HIS A 153 -11.88 36.72 23.91
C HIS A 153 -13.26 36.77 23.27
N PHE A 154 -13.52 35.82 22.37
CA PHE A 154 -14.87 35.55 21.93
C PHE A 154 -15.68 35.21 23.20
N GLN A 155 -16.54 36.13 23.62
CA GLN A 155 -17.35 36.01 24.85
C GLN A 155 -18.42 34.92 24.76
N SER A 156 -18.61 34.32 23.59
CA SER A 156 -19.55 33.22 23.40
C SER A 156 -19.01 31.95 24.05
N LYS A 157 -19.50 31.66 25.26
CA LYS A 157 -19.36 30.34 25.90
C LYS A 157 -20.52 29.44 25.47
N LEU A 158 -20.22 28.19 25.14
CA LEU A 158 -21.24 27.17 24.94
C LEU A 158 -21.87 26.87 26.32
N THR A 159 -23.12 27.31 26.53
CA THR A 159 -23.82 27.12 27.80
C THR A 159 -24.56 25.78 27.89
N GLY A 160 -24.78 25.12 26.76
CA GLY A 160 -25.41 23.81 26.70
C GLY A 160 -25.84 23.43 25.29
N PHE A 161 -26.33 22.21 25.14
CA PHE A 161 -26.88 21.71 23.88
C PHE A 161 -28.39 21.84 23.88
N LYS A 162 -28.96 22.27 22.75
CA LYS A 162 -30.40 22.19 22.52
C LYS A 162 -30.79 20.70 22.39
N PRO A 163 -31.80 20.20 23.12
CA PRO A 163 -32.29 18.85 22.95
C PRO A 163 -32.80 18.62 21.52
N LEU A 164 -32.46 17.46 20.97
CA LEU A 164 -32.92 17.00 19.67
C LEU A 164 -34.32 16.41 19.77
N SER A 165 -35.14 16.70 18.76
CA SER A 165 -36.41 16.05 18.50
C SER A 165 -36.23 14.70 17.80
N ASN A 166 -37.26 13.85 17.86
CA ASN A 166 -37.27 12.58 17.14
C ASN A 166 -37.06 12.76 15.62
N ASP A 167 -37.64 13.80 15.02
CA ASP A 167 -37.52 14.04 13.57
C ASP A 167 -36.11 14.50 13.17
N GLU A 168 -35.43 15.28 14.01
CA GLU A 168 -34.03 15.63 13.81
C GLU A 168 -33.14 14.37 13.87
N VAL A 169 -33.32 13.52 14.89
CA VAL A 169 -32.57 12.26 15.03
C VAL A 169 -32.85 11.32 13.85
N ARG A 170 -34.10 11.22 13.41
CA ARG A 170 -34.50 10.44 12.22
C ARG A 170 -33.75 10.91 10.98
N THR A 171 -33.71 12.22 10.78
CA THR A 171 -33.05 12.85 9.63
C THR A 171 -31.56 12.55 9.63
N ILE A 172 -30.89 12.71 10.77
CA ILE A 172 -29.46 12.42 10.96
C ILE A 172 -29.16 10.93 10.68
N ILE A 173 -29.94 10.02 11.23
CA ILE A 173 -29.72 8.58 11.03
C ILE A 173 -29.92 8.18 9.57
N LYS A 174 -30.92 8.75 8.88
CA LYS A 174 -31.19 8.46 7.46
C LYS A 174 -30.14 9.04 6.51
N SER A 175 -29.60 10.22 6.82
CA SER A 175 -28.57 10.88 5.99
C SER A 175 -27.15 10.32 6.19
N SER A 176 -26.91 9.61 7.30
CA SER A 176 -25.62 8.96 7.59
C SER A 176 -25.28 7.87 6.57
N ASN A 177 -24.05 7.35 6.58
CA ASN A 177 -23.71 6.16 5.79
C ASN A 177 -24.34 4.89 6.41
N THR A 178 -24.37 3.79 5.65
CA THR A 178 -24.87 2.48 6.11
C THR A 178 -23.76 1.56 6.62
N ALA A 179 -22.59 2.10 6.96
CA ALA A 179 -21.51 1.31 7.53
C ALA A 179 -21.97 0.72 8.88
N THR A 180 -21.56 -0.53 9.14
CA THR A 180 -21.89 -1.26 10.36
C THR A 180 -20.58 -1.57 11.07
N CYS A 181 -20.53 -1.35 12.38
CA CYS A 181 -19.42 -1.80 13.21
C CYS A 181 -19.73 -3.19 13.79
N ASN A 182 -18.74 -4.06 13.88
CA ASN A 182 -18.91 -5.37 14.53
C ASN A 182 -19.15 -5.27 16.04
N LEU A 183 -18.90 -4.09 16.63
CA LEU A 183 -19.21 -3.79 18.03
C LEU A 183 -20.66 -3.36 18.24
N ASP A 184 -21.40 -3.05 17.16
CA ASP A 184 -22.79 -2.62 17.27
C ASP A 184 -23.70 -3.81 17.58
N PRO A 185 -24.68 -3.66 18.48
CA PRO A 185 -25.60 -4.74 18.83
C PRO A 185 -26.55 -5.12 17.70
N ILE A 186 -26.80 -4.20 16.76
CA ILE A 186 -27.63 -4.42 15.58
C ILE A 186 -26.98 -3.79 14.34
N PRO A 187 -27.05 -4.45 13.18
CA PRO A 187 -26.54 -3.86 11.94
C PRO A 187 -27.25 -2.58 11.55
N THR A 188 -26.53 -1.61 10.97
CA THR A 188 -27.07 -0.29 10.58
C THR A 188 -28.23 -0.39 9.59
N TRP A 189 -28.19 -1.38 8.68
CA TRP A 189 -29.30 -1.61 7.74
C TRP A 189 -30.59 -2.02 8.46
N LEU A 190 -30.49 -2.82 9.54
CA LEU A 190 -31.62 -3.30 10.31
C LEU A 190 -32.15 -2.20 11.23
N LEU A 191 -31.25 -1.45 11.89
CA LEU A 191 -31.57 -0.24 12.63
C LEU A 191 -32.43 0.71 11.78
N ARG A 192 -32.06 0.92 10.51
CA ARG A 192 -32.82 1.78 9.58
C ARG A 192 -34.20 1.24 9.25
N LYS A 193 -34.34 -0.08 9.06
CA LYS A 193 -35.65 -0.72 8.81
C LYS A 193 -36.57 -0.66 10.02
N CYS A 194 -36.01 -0.72 11.22
CA CYS A 194 -36.74 -0.69 12.49
C CYS A 194 -36.60 0.65 13.22
N LEU A 195 -36.37 1.76 12.49
CA LEU A 195 -36.02 3.03 13.10
C LEU A 195 -37.17 3.64 13.92
N ASP A 196 -38.39 3.56 13.41
CA ASP A 196 -39.58 4.18 14.03
C ASP A 196 -39.78 3.78 15.50
N PRO A 197 -39.81 2.48 15.87
CA PRO A 197 -39.95 2.07 17.27
C PRO A 197 -38.71 2.38 18.14
N LEU A 198 -37.52 2.48 17.54
CA LEU A 198 -36.27 2.74 18.27
C LEU A 198 -36.01 4.23 18.50
N LEU A 199 -36.64 5.09 17.70
CA LEU A 199 -36.39 6.52 17.67
C LEU A 199 -36.52 7.20 19.04
N PRO A 200 -37.58 6.95 19.85
CA PRO A 200 -37.71 7.59 21.16
C PRO A 200 -36.54 7.26 22.08
N VAL A 201 -36.13 5.99 22.11
CA VAL A 201 -35.03 5.52 22.95
C VAL A 201 -33.70 6.15 22.52
N LEU A 202 -33.41 6.14 21.22
CA LEU A 202 -32.19 6.74 20.68
C LEU A 202 -32.13 8.24 20.99
N THR A 203 -33.22 8.97 20.75
CA THR A 203 -33.32 10.41 21.04
C THR A 203 -33.10 10.70 22.52
N THR A 204 -33.72 9.93 23.41
CA THR A 204 -33.52 10.09 24.86
C THR A 204 -32.07 9.83 25.25
N MET A 205 -31.45 8.76 24.75
CA MET A 205 -30.05 8.46 25.06
C MET A 205 -29.09 9.55 24.58
N ILE A 206 -29.28 10.07 23.35
CA ILE A 206 -28.45 11.15 22.80
C ILE A 206 -28.61 12.42 23.63
N ASN A 207 -29.84 12.83 23.94
CA ASN A 207 -30.09 14.04 24.71
C ASN A 207 -29.56 13.94 26.14
N LEU A 208 -29.65 12.77 26.78
CA LEU A 208 -29.05 12.53 28.09
C LEU A 208 -27.52 12.63 28.05
N SER A 209 -26.90 12.08 27.00
CA SER A 209 -25.46 12.16 26.80
C SER A 209 -24.99 13.61 26.62
N LEU A 210 -25.68 14.38 25.77
CA LEU A 210 -25.41 15.81 25.54
C LEU A 210 -25.64 16.66 26.79
N LYS A 211 -26.73 16.41 27.53
CA LYS A 211 -27.08 17.17 28.74
C LYS A 211 -26.08 16.93 29.88
N ASN A 212 -25.65 15.69 30.06
CA ASN A 212 -24.75 15.32 31.15
C ASN A 212 -23.27 15.43 30.77
N GLY A 213 -22.96 15.70 29.50
CA GLY A 213 -21.59 15.70 28.98
C GLY A 213 -20.90 14.33 29.07
N ASN A 214 -21.67 13.24 29.13
CA ASN A 214 -21.15 11.89 29.31
C ASN A 214 -21.58 10.95 28.19
N VAL A 215 -20.61 10.39 27.48
CA VAL A 215 -20.82 9.38 26.44
C VAL A 215 -20.55 8.00 27.05
N PRO A 216 -21.41 6.99 26.86
CA PRO A 216 -21.15 5.63 27.31
C PRO A 216 -19.82 5.09 26.79
N ASP A 217 -19.07 4.36 27.61
CA ASP A 217 -17.73 3.89 27.21
C ASP A 217 -17.77 2.97 25.98
N LYS A 218 -18.81 2.16 25.84
CA LYS A 218 -19.01 1.32 24.66
C LYS A 218 -19.12 2.13 23.35
N TRP A 219 -19.57 3.37 23.41
CA TRP A 219 -19.70 4.25 22.24
C TRP A 219 -18.40 4.98 21.89
N LYS A 220 -17.39 4.93 22.78
CA LYS A 220 -16.07 5.52 22.56
C LYS A 220 -15.09 4.55 21.89
N ILE A 221 -15.48 3.29 21.73
CA ILE A 221 -14.64 2.23 21.16
C ILE A 221 -14.91 2.13 19.66
N ALA A 222 -13.83 2.06 18.87
CA ALA A 222 -13.90 1.85 17.43
C ALA A 222 -13.03 0.66 17.02
N THR A 223 -13.48 -0.11 16.04
CA THR A 223 -12.65 -1.15 15.39
C THR A 223 -11.81 -0.51 14.29
N VAL A 224 -10.49 -0.51 14.47
CA VAL A 224 -9.55 -0.01 13.46
C VAL A 224 -9.07 -1.18 12.60
N THR A 225 -9.29 -1.08 11.29
CA THR A 225 -8.76 -2.06 10.33
C THR A 225 -7.71 -1.36 9.46
N PRO A 226 -6.44 -1.80 9.48
CA PRO A 226 -5.41 -1.21 8.64
C PRO A 226 -5.72 -1.56 7.19
N PHE A 227 -5.91 -0.55 6.35
CA PHE A 227 -6.05 -0.74 4.91
C PHE A 227 -4.81 -0.24 4.20
N LYS A 228 -4.43 -0.94 3.13
CA LYS A 228 -3.30 -0.53 2.30
C LYS A 228 -3.78 0.49 1.27
N GLU A 229 -3.50 1.75 1.51
CA GLU A 229 -3.71 2.77 0.50
C GLU A 229 -2.59 2.72 -0.55
N SER A 230 -2.93 2.38 -1.80
CA SER A 230 -1.97 2.25 -2.89
C SER A 230 -1.42 3.60 -3.40
N ARG A 231 -1.73 4.72 -2.74
CA ARG A 231 -1.54 6.08 -3.28
C ARG A 231 -0.44 6.91 -2.62
N PHE A 232 0.06 6.55 -1.45
CA PHE A 232 1.14 7.31 -0.82
C PHE A 232 2.51 6.75 -1.21
N GLY A 233 3.33 7.60 -1.86
CA GLY A 233 4.73 7.32 -2.12
C GLY A 233 5.54 7.23 -0.83
N PRO A 234 6.79 6.74 -0.89
CA PRO A 234 7.62 6.42 0.29
C PRO A 234 8.13 7.63 1.08
N TYR A 235 7.55 8.82 0.85
CA TYR A 235 7.94 10.04 1.55
C TYR A 235 6.69 10.56 2.26
N LEU A 236 6.45 10.08 3.48
CA LEU A 236 5.64 10.72 4.52
C LEU A 236 5.61 9.80 5.76
N PHE A 237 6.78 9.47 6.29
CA PHE A 237 7.00 9.14 7.70
C PHE A 237 8.41 9.60 8.08
#